data_AF-A0A7Y2E236-F1
#
_entry.id   AF-A0A7Y2E236-F1
#
_cell.length_a   1.000
_cell.length_b   1.000
_cell.length_c   1.000
_cell.angle_alpha   90.00
_cell.angle_beta   90.00
_cell.angle_gamma   90.00
#
_symmetry.space_group_name_H-M   'P 1'
#
loop_
_entity.id
_entity.type
_entity.pdbx_description
1 polymer ?
#
loop_
_entity_poly.entity_id
_entity_poly.type
_entity_poly.pdbx_seq_one_letter_code
_entity_poly.pdbx_strand_id
1 'polypeptide(L)'
;MNILVFIGVIVALGAFRFLKPNALAWTIALWIGVWAALKFGVDPPMPASILSMFMAIVTLALVTYLTITEERMRQVGGAIVTFFTDRRYTIALIAALILLPSLVAFQVYRSRTQAPQPPVSGRTIHPVPPTSINFKGKTIDISSVDNPYRALEESDPDAFARHGENGRRVYYENCVFCHGDDMEGDGIFAHGLD
;
A
#
# COMPACT_ATOMS: atom_id res chain seq x y z
N MET A 1 -10.80 6.79 -19.55
CA MET A 1 -11.18 5.38 -19.83
C MET A 1 -10.59 4.96 -21.17
N ASN A 2 -9.70 3.98 -21.15
CA ASN A 2 -9.00 3.48 -22.33
C ASN A 2 -9.81 2.35 -23.00
N ILE A 3 -10.66 2.74 -23.95
CA ILE A 3 -11.60 1.84 -24.64
C ILE A 3 -10.86 0.73 -25.41
N LEU A 4 -9.65 0.99 -25.90
CA LEU A 4 -8.85 0.02 -26.65
C LEU A 4 -8.48 -1.19 -25.79
N VAL A 5 -8.22 -0.99 -24.50
CA VAL A 5 -7.94 -2.08 -23.56
C VAL A 5 -9.16 -2.97 -23.40
N PHE A 6 -10.35 -2.39 -23.22
CA PHE A 6 -11.59 -3.16 -23.10
C PHE A 6 -11.90 -3.95 -24.36
N ILE A 7 -11.77 -3.33 -25.54
CA ILE A 7 -11.95 -4.01 -26.83
C ILE A 7 -10.92 -5.14 -26.97
N GLY A 8 -9.65 -4.88 -26.66
CA GLY A 8 -8.58 -5.88 -26.73
C GLY A 8 -8.86 -7.09 -25.83
N VAL A 9 -9.30 -6.86 -24.59
CA VAL A 9 -9.68 -7.93 -23.66
C VAL A 9 -10.89 -8.72 -24.17
N ILE A 10 -11.93 -8.05 -24.67
CA ILE A 10 -13.13 -8.72 -25.20
C ILE A 10 -12.78 -9.57 -26.42
N VAL A 11 -11.98 -9.04 -27.36
CA VAL A 11 -11.52 -9.77 -28.54
C VAL A 11 -10.67 -10.97 -28.13
N ALA A 12 -9.75 -10.81 -27.18
CA ALA A 12 -8.92 -11.91 -26.68
C ALA A 12 -9.74 -13.01 -26.02
N LEU A 13 -10.72 -12.65 -25.16
CA LEU A 13 -11.62 -13.60 -24.53
C LEU A 13 -12.54 -14.29 -25.55
N GLY A 14 -13.05 -13.54 -26.54
CA GLY A 14 -13.83 -14.08 -27.65
C GLY A 14 -13.03 -15.09 -28.47
N ALA A 15 -11.81 -14.73 -28.88
CA ALA A 15 -10.88 -15.60 -29.59
C ALA A 15 -10.56 -16.87 -28.77
N PHE A 16 -10.25 -16.70 -27.49
CA PHE A 16 -9.97 -17.81 -26.58
C PHE A 16 -11.19 -18.75 -26.44
N ARG A 17 -12.41 -18.22 -26.46
CA ARG A 17 -13.64 -19.02 -26.39
C ARG A 17 -13.82 -19.95 -27.60
N PHE A 18 -13.30 -19.59 -28.78
CA PHE A 18 -13.32 -20.44 -29.97
C PHE A 18 -12.41 -21.67 -29.83
N LEU A 19 -11.38 -21.62 -28.99
CA LEU A 19 -10.51 -22.77 -28.68
C LEU A 19 -11.18 -23.81 -27.79
N LYS A 20 -12.45 -23.60 -27.40
CA LYS A 20 -13.23 -24.46 -26.50
C LYS A 20 -12.45 -24.86 -25.24
N PRO A 21 -11.96 -23.87 -24.46
CA PRO A 21 -11.22 -24.15 -23.24
C PRO A 21 -12.10 -24.91 -22.23
N ASN A 22 -11.47 -25.72 -21.39
CA ASN A 22 -12.15 -26.34 -20.25
C ASN A 22 -12.61 -25.26 -19.25
N ALA A 23 -13.50 -25.65 -18.31
CA ALA A 23 -14.05 -24.73 -17.33
C ALA A 23 -12.98 -23.95 -16.55
N LEU A 24 -11.88 -24.62 -16.16
CA LEU A 24 -10.78 -24.01 -15.41
C LEU A 24 -10.02 -22.93 -16.22
N ALA A 25 -9.63 -23.26 -17.45
CA ALA A 25 -8.90 -22.33 -18.31
C ALA A 25 -9.77 -21.14 -18.69
N TRP A 26 -11.07 -21.36 -18.91
CA TRP A 26 -12.03 -20.28 -19.17
C TRP A 26 -12.17 -19.32 -18.00
N THR A 27 -12.31 -19.81 -16.76
CA THR A 27 -12.43 -18.95 -15.59
C THR A 27 -11.15 -18.20 -15.26
N ILE A 28 -9.98 -18.83 -15.43
CA ILE A 28 -8.68 -18.14 -15.30
C ILE A 28 -8.56 -17.02 -16.32
N ALA A 29 -8.92 -17.28 -17.59
CA ALA A 29 -8.88 -16.26 -18.63
C ALA A 29 -9.83 -15.10 -18.31
N LEU A 30 -11.06 -15.37 -17.87
CA LEU A 30 -12.00 -14.34 -17.43
C LEU A 30 -11.47 -13.52 -16.26
N TRP A 31 -10.90 -14.18 -15.24
CA TRP A 31 -10.33 -13.49 -14.08
C TRP A 31 -9.21 -12.53 -14.49
N ILE A 32 -8.28 -13.00 -15.32
CA ILE A 32 -7.16 -12.18 -15.85
C ILE A 32 -7.68 -11.05 -16.74
N GLY A 33 -8.66 -11.34 -17.61
CA GLY A 33 -9.24 -10.36 -18.52
C GLY A 33 -9.92 -9.23 -17.76
N VAL A 34 -10.74 -9.54 -16.75
CA VAL A 34 -11.39 -8.54 -15.90
C VAL A 34 -10.35 -7.74 -15.12
N TRP A 35 -9.35 -8.39 -14.53
CA TRP A 35 -8.25 -7.68 -13.86
C TRP A 35 -7.52 -6.71 -14.80
N ALA A 36 -7.20 -7.13 -16.02
CA ALA A 36 -6.52 -6.29 -17.00
C ALA A 36 -7.38 -5.12 -17.47
N ALA A 37 -8.67 -5.37 -17.72
CA ALA A 37 -9.63 -4.34 -18.10
C ALA A 37 -9.79 -3.28 -17.01
N LEU A 38 -9.90 -3.71 -15.74
CA LEU A 38 -9.98 -2.80 -14.61
C LEU A 38 -8.66 -2.04 -14.39
N LYS A 39 -7.53 -2.74 -14.37
CA LYS A 39 -6.22 -2.14 -14.06
C LYS A 39 -5.72 -1.18 -15.14
N PHE A 40 -5.93 -1.49 -16.42
CA PHE A 40 -5.37 -0.73 -17.54
C PHE A 40 -6.42 0.04 -18.34
N GLY A 41 -7.70 -0.29 -18.20
CA GLY A 41 -8.80 0.37 -18.91
C GLY A 41 -9.34 1.62 -18.20
N VAL A 42 -9.13 1.75 -16.89
CA VAL A 42 -9.63 2.88 -16.09
C VAL A 42 -8.52 3.92 -15.87
N ASP A 43 -8.87 5.19 -16.11
CA ASP A 43 -7.96 6.34 -16.01
C ASP A 43 -8.70 7.50 -15.31
N PRO A 44 -8.17 8.07 -14.19
CA PRO A 44 -6.92 7.72 -13.49
C PRO A 44 -6.88 6.27 -12.96
N PRO A 45 -5.68 5.70 -12.74
CA PRO A 45 -5.55 4.31 -12.30
C PRO A 45 -6.23 4.11 -10.95
N MET A 46 -7.03 3.05 -10.84
CA MET A 46 -7.80 2.79 -9.63
C MET A 46 -6.88 2.50 -8.43
N PRO A 47 -7.22 3.00 -7.23
CA PRO A 47 -6.57 2.60 -5.98
C PRO A 47 -6.57 1.08 -5.81
N ALA A 48 -5.46 0.54 -5.30
CA ALA A 48 -5.29 -0.91 -5.13
C ALA A 48 -6.38 -1.55 -4.25
N SER A 49 -6.92 -0.82 -3.27
CA SER A 49 -8.01 -1.27 -2.39
C SER A 49 -9.33 -1.47 -3.15
N ILE A 50 -9.64 -0.59 -4.09
CA ILE A 50 -10.86 -0.68 -4.90
C ILE A 50 -10.72 -1.84 -5.88
N LEU A 51 -9.55 -1.96 -6.53
CA LEU A 51 -9.26 -3.07 -7.43
C LEU A 51 -9.35 -4.42 -6.70
N SER A 52 -8.80 -4.54 -5.49
CA SER A 52 -8.86 -5.78 -4.72
C SER A 52 -10.29 -6.13 -4.30
N MET A 53 -11.11 -5.14 -3.93
CA MET A 53 -12.52 -5.35 -3.60
C MET A 53 -13.31 -5.90 -4.80
N PHE A 54 -13.16 -5.30 -6.00
CA PHE A 54 -13.82 -5.81 -7.20
C PHE A 54 -13.33 -7.22 -7.56
N MET A 55 -12.02 -7.46 -7.50
CA MET A 55 -11.47 -8.78 -7.83
C MET A 55 -11.90 -9.86 -6.82
N ALA A 56 -12.14 -9.51 -5.55
CA ALA A 56 -12.70 -10.43 -4.57
C ALA A 56 -14.13 -10.86 -4.95
N ILE A 57 -14.98 -9.90 -5.34
CA ILE A 57 -16.35 -10.18 -5.81
C ILE A 57 -16.33 -11.04 -7.08
N VAL A 58 -15.48 -10.69 -8.05
CA VAL A 58 -15.30 -11.47 -9.29
C VAL A 58 -14.85 -12.90 -8.98
N THR A 59 -13.92 -13.06 -8.03
CA THR A 59 -13.45 -14.39 -7.61
C THR A 59 -14.59 -15.21 -7.02
N LEU A 60 -15.40 -14.63 -6.12
CA LEU A 60 -16.55 -15.32 -5.54
C LEU A 60 -17.57 -15.72 -6.63
N ALA A 61 -17.88 -14.81 -7.56
CA ALA A 61 -18.77 -15.08 -8.67
C ALA A 61 -18.25 -16.23 -9.57
N LEU A 62 -16.95 -16.27 -9.85
CA LEU A 62 -16.34 -17.34 -10.64
C LEU A 62 -16.32 -18.68 -9.89
N VAL A 63 -16.09 -18.67 -8.59
CA VAL A 63 -16.22 -19.89 -7.76
C VAL A 63 -17.64 -20.40 -7.83
N THR A 64 -18.65 -19.55 -7.60
CA THR A 64 -20.07 -19.94 -7.73
C THR A 64 -20.39 -20.47 -9.13
N TYR A 65 -19.87 -19.84 -10.18
CA TYR A 65 -20.02 -20.29 -11.56
C TYR A 65 -19.44 -21.70 -11.79
N LEU A 66 -18.30 -22.02 -11.17
CA LEU A 66 -17.70 -23.36 -11.27
C LEU A 66 -18.49 -24.40 -10.47
N THR A 67 -19.03 -24.02 -9.30
CA THR A 67 -19.71 -24.95 -8.39
C THR A 67 -21.16 -25.26 -8.77
N ILE A 68 -21.80 -24.46 -9.63
CA ILE A 68 -23.24 -24.62 -9.95
C ILE A 68 -23.58 -25.91 -10.71
N THR A 69 -22.61 -26.55 -11.36
CA THR A 69 -22.83 -27.79 -12.14
C THR A 69 -21.73 -28.80 -11.85
N GLU A 70 -22.12 -30.06 -11.65
CA GLU A 70 -21.18 -31.17 -11.44
C GLU A 70 -20.17 -31.32 -12.60
N GLU A 71 -20.62 -31.08 -13.83
CA GLU A 71 -19.74 -31.18 -15.00
C GLU A 71 -18.56 -30.20 -14.94
N ARG A 72 -18.80 -28.93 -14.55
CA ARG A 72 -17.72 -27.94 -14.39
C ARG A 72 -16.78 -28.29 -13.25
N MET A 73 -17.33 -28.73 -12.10
CA MET A 73 -16.52 -29.18 -10.97
C MET A 73 -15.64 -30.37 -11.34
N ARG A 74 -16.17 -31.35 -12.07
CA ARG A 74 -15.43 -32.51 -12.55
C ARG A 74 -14.35 -32.13 -13.55
N GLN A 75 -14.62 -31.20 -14.48
CA GLN A 75 -13.62 -30.69 -15.40
C GLN A 75 -12.45 -30.01 -14.67
N VAL A 76 -12.74 -29.20 -13.65
CA VAL A 76 -11.72 -28.54 -12.82
C VAL A 76 -10.88 -29.56 -12.06
N GLY A 77 -11.53 -30.45 -11.31
CA GLY A 77 -10.84 -31.48 -10.53
C GLY A 77 -10.00 -32.41 -11.41
N GLY A 78 -10.54 -32.85 -12.55
CA GLY A 78 -9.83 -33.66 -13.53
C GLY A 78 -8.59 -32.95 -14.08
N ALA A 79 -8.71 -31.68 -14.49
CA ALA A 79 -7.57 -30.91 -15.00
C ALA A 79 -6.44 -30.78 -13.96
N ILE A 80 -6.78 -30.54 -12.69
CA ILE A 80 -5.81 -30.46 -11.60
C ILE A 80 -5.12 -31.82 -11.39
N VAL A 81 -5.90 -32.88 -11.21
CA VAL A 81 -5.34 -34.23 -10.98
C VAL A 81 -4.45 -34.65 -12.14
N THR A 82 -4.89 -34.42 -13.38
CA THR A 82 -4.08 -34.73 -14.57
C THR A 82 -2.77 -33.93 -14.58
N PHE A 83 -2.79 -32.65 -14.22
CA PHE A 83 -1.56 -31.85 -14.16
C PHE A 83 -0.53 -32.38 -13.16
N PHE A 84 -0.98 -32.91 -12.01
CA PHE A 84 -0.09 -33.45 -10.98
C PHE A 84 0.33 -34.91 -11.21
N THR A 85 -0.50 -35.72 -11.88
CA THR A 85 -0.27 -37.17 -11.98
C THR A 85 0.27 -37.62 -13.33
N ASP A 86 -0.06 -36.92 -14.42
CA ASP A 86 0.34 -37.34 -15.76
C ASP A 86 1.78 -36.92 -16.06
N ARG A 87 2.59 -37.90 -16.50
CA ARG A 87 4.01 -37.73 -16.81
C ARG A 87 4.26 -36.70 -17.93
N ARG A 88 3.26 -36.47 -18.78
CA ARG A 88 3.31 -35.43 -19.82
C ARG A 88 3.55 -34.02 -19.23
N TYR A 89 3.04 -33.74 -18.04
CA TYR A 89 3.14 -32.42 -17.42
C TYR A 89 4.26 -32.30 -16.40
N THR A 90 5.11 -33.32 -16.21
CA THR A 90 6.18 -33.29 -15.21
C THR A 90 7.12 -32.09 -15.36
N ILE A 91 7.50 -31.73 -16.58
CA ILE A 91 8.34 -30.54 -16.83
C ILE A 91 7.60 -29.27 -16.42
N ALA A 92 6.33 -29.13 -16.81
CA ALA A 92 5.51 -27.98 -16.45
C ALA A 92 5.27 -27.89 -14.93
N LEU A 93 5.12 -29.03 -14.26
CA LEU A 93 4.97 -29.12 -12.81
C LEU A 93 6.24 -28.68 -12.08
N ILE A 94 7.41 -29.18 -12.49
CA ILE A 94 8.71 -28.77 -11.93
C ILE A 94 8.92 -27.27 -12.16
N ALA A 95 8.62 -26.78 -13.37
CA ALA A 95 8.69 -25.37 -13.69
C ALA A 95 7.78 -24.54 -12.76
N ALA A 96 6.53 -24.95 -12.55
CA ALA A 96 5.61 -24.28 -11.64
C ALA A 96 6.11 -24.27 -10.18
N LEU A 97 6.66 -25.40 -9.70
CA LEU A 97 7.18 -25.54 -8.34
C LEU A 97 8.39 -24.62 -8.07
N ILE A 98 9.19 -24.31 -9.09
CA ILE A 98 10.36 -23.43 -8.96
C ILE A 98 9.97 -21.97 -9.24
N LEU A 99 9.24 -21.72 -10.33
CA LEU A 99 8.90 -20.38 -10.80
C LEU A 99 7.94 -19.67 -9.86
N LEU A 100 6.93 -20.34 -9.31
CA LEU A 100 5.95 -19.68 -8.46
C LEU A 100 6.59 -19.11 -7.17
N PRO A 101 7.35 -19.88 -6.37
CA PRO A 101 8.04 -19.33 -5.21
C PRO A 101 9.08 -18.27 -5.60
N SER A 102 9.80 -18.47 -6.70
CA SER A 102 10.81 -17.51 -7.17
C SER A 102 10.19 -16.16 -7.56
N LEU A 103 9.05 -16.17 -8.25
CA LEU A 103 8.31 -14.96 -8.61
C LEU A 103 7.79 -14.24 -7.37
N VAL A 104 7.24 -14.97 -6.39
CA VAL A 104 6.80 -14.40 -5.12
C VAL A 104 7.98 -13.79 -4.37
N ALA A 105 9.10 -14.51 -4.24
CA ALA A 105 10.31 -14.03 -3.60
C ALA A 105 10.84 -12.77 -4.28
N PHE A 106 10.90 -12.74 -5.61
CA PHE A 106 11.29 -11.57 -6.38
C PHE A 106 10.35 -10.39 -6.17
N GLN A 107 9.03 -10.62 -6.15
CA GLN A 107 8.06 -9.56 -5.90
C GLN A 107 8.20 -8.97 -4.50
N VAL A 108 8.43 -9.82 -3.49
CA VAL A 108 8.70 -9.38 -2.11
C VAL A 108 10.01 -8.62 -2.01
N TYR A 109 11.09 -9.13 -2.59
CA TYR A 109 12.37 -8.42 -2.64
C TYR A 109 12.18 -7.03 -3.26
N ARG A 110 11.57 -6.99 -4.46
CA ARG A 110 11.31 -5.74 -5.18
C ARG A 110 10.42 -4.79 -4.39
N SER A 111 9.44 -5.25 -3.61
CA SER A 111 8.58 -4.36 -2.82
C SER A 111 9.29 -3.82 -1.59
N ARG A 112 10.19 -4.60 -0.98
CA ARG A 112 10.93 -4.22 0.23
C ARG A 112 12.17 -3.38 -0.07
N THR A 113 12.67 -3.39 -1.30
CA THR A 113 13.82 -2.57 -1.72
C THR A 113 13.42 -1.27 -2.42
N GLN A 114 12.13 -0.92 -2.51
CA GLN A 114 11.74 0.38 -3.09
C GLN A 114 12.06 1.49 -2.09
N ALA A 115 12.61 2.59 -2.61
CA ALA A 115 12.78 3.79 -1.81
C ALA A 115 11.41 4.25 -1.28
N PRO A 116 11.30 4.60 0.02
CA PRO A 116 10.09 5.17 0.58
C PRO A 116 9.61 6.32 -0.31
N GLN A 117 8.37 6.24 -0.78
CA GLN A 117 7.75 7.33 -1.52
C GLN A 117 6.92 8.15 -0.54
N PRO A 118 6.98 9.50 -0.59
CA PRO A 118 6.11 10.31 0.23
C PRO A 118 4.65 9.96 -0.09
N PRO A 119 3.78 9.88 0.93
CA PRO A 119 2.38 9.55 0.70
C PRO A 119 1.74 10.57 -0.24
N VAL A 120 0.96 10.08 -1.22
CA VAL A 120 0.28 10.91 -2.24
C VAL A 120 -0.75 11.87 -1.65
N SER A 121 -1.21 11.61 -0.43
CA SER A 121 -1.96 12.55 0.38
C SER A 121 -1.10 12.95 1.58
N GLY A 122 -1.06 14.25 1.87
CA GLY A 122 -0.51 14.76 3.11
C GLY A 122 -1.24 14.09 4.26
N ARG A 123 -0.60 13.08 4.86
CA ARG A 123 -1.12 12.46 6.06
C ARG A 123 -0.72 13.40 7.18
N THR A 124 -1.69 13.91 7.93
CA THR A 124 -1.42 14.64 9.16
C THR A 124 -1.05 13.60 10.22
N ILE A 125 0.20 13.11 10.18
CA ILE A 125 0.70 12.03 11.08
C ILE A 125 0.96 12.61 12.47
N HIS A 126 1.37 13.87 12.53
CA HIS A 126 1.34 14.72 13.71
C HIS A 126 -0.07 15.31 13.90
N PRO A 127 -0.70 15.22 15.08
CA PRO A 127 -1.89 16.01 15.37
C PRO A 127 -1.57 17.50 15.19
N VAL A 128 -2.53 18.27 14.68
CA VAL A 128 -2.42 19.73 14.64
C VAL A 128 -2.11 20.20 16.06
N PRO A 129 -1.07 21.04 16.28
CA PRO A 129 -0.75 21.53 17.60
C PRO A 129 -2.02 22.11 18.25
N PRO A 130 -2.27 21.79 19.53
CA PRO A 130 -3.50 22.22 20.18
C PRO A 130 -3.53 23.74 20.21
N THR A 131 -4.66 24.33 19.81
CA THR A 131 -4.84 25.78 19.88
C THR A 131 -4.96 26.26 21.32
N SER A 132 -5.24 25.38 22.28
CA SER A 132 -5.24 25.73 23.69
C SER A 132 -4.74 24.61 24.61
N ILE A 133 -4.18 25.01 25.76
CA ILE A 133 -3.81 24.11 26.84
C ILE A 133 -4.43 24.58 28.16
N ASN A 134 -4.77 23.62 29.02
CA ASN A 134 -5.19 23.91 30.39
C ASN A 134 -3.98 23.77 31.31
N PHE A 135 -3.52 24.88 31.87
CA PHE A 135 -2.42 24.89 32.83
C PHE A 135 -2.85 25.58 34.12
N LYS A 136 -2.73 24.87 35.25
CA LYS A 136 -3.10 25.36 36.60
C LYS A 136 -4.52 25.97 36.65
N GLY A 137 -5.49 25.33 36.00
CA GLY A 137 -6.89 25.77 35.99
C GLY A 137 -7.19 26.95 35.08
N LYS A 138 -6.24 27.39 34.26
CA LYS A 138 -6.43 28.43 33.23
C LYS A 138 -6.31 27.83 31.84
N THR A 139 -7.26 28.13 30.97
CA THR A 139 -7.17 27.82 29.54
C THR A 139 -6.34 28.90 28.87
N ILE A 140 -5.21 28.50 28.28
CA ILE A 140 -4.28 29.36 27.55
C ILE A 140 -4.47 29.04 26.06
N ASP A 141 -4.80 30.05 25.26
CA ASP A 141 -4.79 29.96 23.80
C ASP A 141 -3.34 30.10 23.32
N ILE A 142 -2.79 29.03 22.73
CA ILE A 142 -1.39 28.99 22.28
C ILE A 142 -1.22 29.79 20.98
N SER A 143 -2.29 29.99 20.21
CA SER A 143 -2.21 30.66 18.91
C SER A 143 -2.10 32.18 18.99
N SER A 144 -2.43 32.77 20.15
CA SER A 144 -2.47 34.21 20.37
C SER A 144 -1.47 34.70 21.42
N VAL A 145 -0.62 33.82 21.97
CA VAL A 145 0.36 34.17 23.01
C VAL A 145 1.75 34.40 22.42
N ASP A 146 2.39 35.48 22.87
CA ASP A 146 3.79 35.76 22.59
C ASP A 146 4.71 35.06 23.60
N ASN A 147 5.94 34.76 23.19
CA ASN A 147 6.96 34.23 24.09
C ASN A 147 7.35 35.30 25.12
N PRO A 148 7.06 35.11 26.43
CA PRO A 148 7.32 36.13 27.45
C PRO A 148 8.80 36.41 27.66
N TYR A 149 9.68 35.48 27.29
CA TYR A 149 11.13 35.67 27.38
C TYR A 149 11.67 36.50 26.22
N ARG A 150 10.92 36.71 25.13
CA ARG A 150 11.41 37.48 23.98
C ARG A 150 11.76 38.92 24.34
N ALA A 151 10.98 39.55 25.22
CA ALA A 151 11.26 40.91 25.69
C ALA A 151 12.55 41.03 26.52
N LEU A 152 13.05 39.92 27.08
CA LEU A 152 14.30 39.89 27.83
C LEU A 152 15.53 40.07 26.92
N GLU A 153 15.41 39.77 25.62
CA GLU A 153 16.50 39.94 24.66
C GLU A 153 17.07 41.36 24.68
N GLU A 154 16.21 42.36 24.82
CA GLU A 154 16.61 43.77 24.93
C GLU A 154 16.73 44.25 26.39
N SER A 155 15.86 43.78 27.28
CA SER A 155 15.77 44.32 28.65
C SER A 155 16.72 43.67 29.66
N ASP A 156 17.06 42.39 29.49
CA ASP A 156 18.01 41.63 30.32
C ASP A 156 18.61 40.46 29.51
N PRO A 157 19.65 40.74 28.68
CA PRO A 157 20.27 39.74 27.82
C PRO A 157 20.84 38.53 28.56
N ASP A 158 21.31 38.73 29.80
CA ASP A 158 21.84 37.65 30.62
C ASP A 158 20.73 36.71 31.08
N ALA A 159 19.57 37.23 31.47
CA ALA A 159 18.39 36.41 31.74
C ALA A 159 17.90 35.68 30.50
N PHE A 160 17.86 36.35 29.35
CA PHE A 160 17.50 35.72 28.08
C PHE A 160 18.41 34.54 27.75
N ALA A 161 19.73 34.71 27.87
CA ALA A 161 20.70 33.65 27.65
C ALA A 161 20.50 32.46 28.60
N ARG A 162 20.24 32.69 29.90
CA ARG A 162 19.93 31.62 30.86
C ARG A 162 18.68 30.83 30.47
N HIS A 163 17.64 31.50 30.00
CA HIS A 163 16.42 30.84 29.53
C HIS A 163 16.65 30.05 28.24
N GLY A 164 17.44 30.59 27.30
CA GLY A 164 17.87 29.89 26.09
C GLY A 164 18.64 28.61 26.41
N GLU A 165 19.57 28.68 27.37
CA GLU A 165 20.34 27.52 27.82
C GLU A 165 19.47 26.44 28.47
N ASN A 166 18.45 26.84 29.25
CA ASN A 166 17.49 25.89 29.78
C ASN A 166 16.64 25.24 28.67
N GLY A 167 16.24 26.00 27.65
CA GLY A 167 15.57 25.48 26.47
C GLY A 167 16.43 24.47 25.70
N ARG A 168 17.72 24.79 25.52
CA ARG A 168 18.73 23.89 24.94
C ARG A 168 18.79 22.56 25.71
N ARG A 169 18.88 22.61 27.04
CA ARG A 169 18.88 21.40 27.89
C ARG A 169 17.64 20.54 27.64
N VAL A 170 16.43 21.13 27.64
CA VAL A 170 15.18 20.40 27.39
C VAL A 170 15.15 19.79 25.99
N TYR A 171 15.62 20.52 24.98
CA TYR A 171 15.71 20.04 23.60
C TYR A 171 16.61 18.81 23.48
N TYR A 172 17.80 18.84 24.06
CA TYR A 172 18.73 17.70 24.02
C TYR A 172 18.26 16.51 24.88
N GLU A 173 17.47 16.75 25.92
CA GLU A 173 16.90 15.68 26.74
C GLU A 173 15.72 14.95 26.08
N ASN A 174 14.96 15.64 25.20
CA ASN A 174 13.65 15.13 24.76
C ASN A 174 13.41 15.16 23.25
N CYS A 175 14.00 16.11 22.52
CA CYS A 175 13.62 16.44 21.15
C CYS A 175 14.68 16.04 20.11
N VAL A 176 15.96 16.13 20.46
CA VAL A 176 17.10 15.87 19.54
C VAL A 176 17.03 14.48 18.89
N PHE A 177 16.50 13.49 19.61
CA PHE A 177 16.42 12.13 19.09
C PHE A 177 15.51 11.99 17.87
N CYS A 178 14.51 12.85 17.71
CA CYS A 178 13.64 12.84 16.53
C CYS A 178 13.99 13.98 15.56
N HIS A 179 14.42 15.13 16.09
CA HIS A 179 14.58 16.34 15.30
C HIS A 179 16.00 16.60 14.78
N GLY A 180 17.03 15.90 15.30
CA GLY A 180 18.41 16.18 14.93
C GLY A 180 18.99 17.39 15.66
N ASP A 181 20.24 17.75 15.38
CA ASP A 181 20.88 18.90 16.03
C ASP A 181 20.41 20.25 15.45
N ASP A 182 20.00 20.27 14.19
CA ASP A 182 19.57 21.43 13.40
C ASP A 182 18.05 21.51 13.18
N MET A 183 17.30 20.59 13.78
CA MET A 183 15.84 20.47 13.65
C MET A 183 15.36 19.99 12.27
N GLU A 184 16.21 19.35 11.46
CA GLU A 184 15.87 18.84 10.13
C GLU A 184 15.00 17.56 10.16
N GLY A 185 14.79 16.95 11.34
CA GLY A 185 13.98 15.74 11.45
C GLY A 185 14.74 14.47 11.08
N ASP A 186 16.06 14.47 11.27
CA ASP A 186 16.99 13.39 10.94
C ASP A 186 17.62 12.75 12.20
N GLY A 187 17.02 12.97 13.38
CA GLY A 187 17.50 12.40 14.63
C GLY A 187 17.53 10.85 14.61
N ILE A 188 18.28 10.25 15.54
CA ILE A 188 18.48 8.78 15.61
C ILE A 188 17.18 7.95 15.64
N PHE A 189 16.07 8.52 16.11
CA PHE A 189 14.74 7.90 16.14
C PHE A 189 13.79 8.42 15.06
N ALA A 190 14.21 9.35 14.19
CA ALA A 190 13.38 9.87 13.10
C ALA A 190 12.84 8.75 12.19
N HIS A 191 13.68 7.76 11.89
CA HIS A 191 13.33 6.60 11.07
C HIS A 191 12.63 5.47 11.84
N GLY A 192 12.40 5.63 13.15
CA GLY A 192 11.75 4.62 13.99
C GLY A 192 10.23 4.60 13.88
N LEU A 193 9.63 5.59 13.20
CA LEU A 193 8.20 5.76 13.02
C LEU A 193 7.73 5.52 11.56
N ASP A 194 8.63 5.06 10.69
CA ASP A 194 8.36 4.65 9.30
C ASP A 194 7.80 3.21 9.18
#